data_AF-A0A2A5CYJ2-F1
#
_entry.id   AF-A0A2A5CYJ2-F1
#
_cell.length_a   1.000
_cell.length_b   1.000
_cell.length_c   1.000
_cell.angle_alpha   90.00
_cell.angle_beta   90.00
_cell.angle_gamma   90.00
#
_symmetry.space_group_name_H-M   'P 1'
#
loop_
_entity.id
_entity.type
_entity.pdbx_description
1 polymer ?
#
loop_
_entity_poly.entity_id
_entity_poly.type
_entity_poly.pdbx_seq_one_letter_code
_entity_poly.pdbx_strand_id
1 'polypeptide(L)'
;MKQLGILFFVVTFCITVSANSNYKTPPKMLADLVDAPRTPGVSISPDKKWMALMKRPGVASIKELAQFEEKLAGLRINPKIFAPSRSQGYNNIEIMSLTWSPLLPLQIYLMEKF
;
A
#
# COMPACT_ATOMS: atom_id res chain seq x y z
N MET A 1 50.96 27.92 14.56
CA MET A 1 49.88 27.44 15.46
C MET A 1 48.47 27.83 14.99
N LYS A 2 48.25 28.97 14.32
CA LYS A 2 46.91 29.42 13.87
C LYS A 2 46.28 28.57 12.74
N GLN A 3 47.11 28.04 11.83
CA GLN A 3 46.68 27.22 10.68
C GLN A 3 46.09 25.85 11.10
N LEU A 4 46.55 25.29 12.22
CA LEU A 4 46.09 23.99 12.73
C LEU A 4 44.66 24.07 13.30
N GLY A 5 44.31 25.20 13.93
CA GLY A 5 42.96 25.44 14.44
C GLY A 5 41.92 25.62 13.33
N ILE A 6 42.31 26.25 12.21
CA ILE A 6 41.44 26.41 11.03
C ILE A 6 41.14 25.05 10.39
N LEU A 7 42.15 24.18 10.27
CA LEU A 7 41.96 22.84 9.73
C LEU A 7 41.01 22.01 10.59
N PHE A 8 41.15 22.09 11.92
CA PHE A 8 40.26 21.39 12.85
C PHE A 8 38.81 21.89 12.75
N PHE A 9 38.62 23.21 12.65
CA PHE A 9 37.32 23.83 12.50
C PHE A 9 36.61 23.46 11.18
N VAL A 10 37.36 23.38 10.08
CA VAL A 10 36.83 22.99 8.75
C VAL A 10 36.41 21.52 8.73
N VAL A 11 37.18 20.64 9.37
CA VAL A 11 36.84 19.20 9.48
C VAL A 11 35.58 19.00 10.32
N THR A 12 35.44 19.70 11.45
CA THR A 12 34.23 19.62 12.28
C THR A 12 32.99 20.14 11.54
N PHE A 13 33.10 21.21 10.75
CA PHE A 13 31.98 21.76 9.98
C PHE A 13 31.48 20.79 8.90
N CYS A 14 32.37 20.06 8.23
CA CYS A 14 32.03 19.14 7.15
C CYS A 14 31.18 17.93 7.61
N ILE A 15 31.34 17.49 8.87
CA ILE A 15 30.58 16.36 9.43
C ILE A 15 29.11 16.75 9.71
N THR A 16 28.85 18.04 9.98
CA THR A 16 27.50 18.54 10.31
C THR A 16 26.59 18.77 9.10
N VAL A 17 27.16 18.84 7.89
CA VAL A 17 26.47 19.13 6.61
C VAL A 17 26.04 17.82 5.89
N SER A 18 25.63 16.81 6.65
CA SER A 18 24.88 15.70 6.05
C SER A 18 23.44 16.16 5.79
N ALA A 19 23.09 16.32 4.51
CA ALA A 19 21.71 16.54 4.12
C ALA A 19 20.86 15.36 4.61
N ASN A 20 20.03 15.58 5.62
CA ASN A 20 19.08 14.59 6.13
C ASN A 20 18.07 14.28 5.01
N SER A 21 18.40 13.33 4.15
CA SER A 21 17.52 12.77 3.11
C SER A 21 16.58 11.71 3.68
N ASN A 22 16.15 11.89 4.93
CA ASN A 22 15.17 11.00 5.54
C ASN A 22 13.88 11.00 4.72
N TYR A 23 13.24 9.83 4.65
CA TYR A 23 11.99 9.64 3.92
C TYR A 23 10.95 10.65 4.42
N LYS A 24 10.48 11.51 3.51
CA LYS A 24 9.50 12.54 3.84
C LYS A 24 8.10 11.97 3.64
N THR A 25 7.30 12.01 4.69
CA THR A 25 5.87 11.73 4.57
C THR A 25 5.17 12.94 3.97
N PRO A 26 4.27 12.75 2.99
CA PRO A 26 3.48 13.84 2.47
C PRO A 26 2.52 14.38 3.56
N PRO A 27 1.99 15.60 3.39
CA PRO A 27 0.90 16.11 4.22
C PRO A 27 -0.25 15.11 4.30
N LYS A 28 -0.90 15.02 5.47
CA LYS A 28 -1.89 13.98 5.78
C LYS A 28 -2.97 13.82 4.70
N MET A 29 -3.53 14.92 4.19
CA MET A 29 -4.55 14.87 3.13
C MET A 29 -4.11 14.08 1.89
N LEU A 30 -2.85 14.24 1.48
CA LEU A 30 -2.31 13.54 0.31
C LEU A 30 -1.98 12.09 0.62
N ALA A 31 -1.50 11.80 1.84
CA ALA A 31 -1.30 10.43 2.30
C ALA A 31 -2.63 9.66 2.27
N ASP A 32 -3.68 10.23 2.89
CA ASP A 32 -5.00 9.63 2.98
C ASP A 32 -5.61 9.38 1.58
N LEU A 33 -5.38 10.27 0.62
CA LEU A 33 -5.84 10.11 -0.76
C LEU A 33 -5.17 8.92 -1.46
N VAL A 34 -3.87 8.72 -1.24
CA VAL A 34 -3.10 7.62 -1.87
C VAL A 34 -3.39 6.28 -1.20
N ASP A 35 -3.55 6.30 0.12
CA ASP A 35 -3.81 5.11 0.94
C ASP A 35 -5.29 4.71 0.96
N ALA A 36 -6.16 5.50 0.33
CA ALA A 36 -7.58 5.22 0.22
C ALA A 36 -7.86 3.80 -0.33
N PRO A 37 -8.86 3.08 0.21
CA PRO A 37 -9.16 1.74 -0.21
C PRO A 37 -9.56 1.72 -1.68
N ARG A 38 -9.03 0.73 -2.42
CA ARG A 38 -9.42 0.54 -3.82
C ARG A 38 -10.87 0.10 -3.92
N THR A 39 -11.55 0.58 -4.96
CA THR A 39 -12.90 0.13 -5.28
C THR A 39 -12.93 -1.40 -5.44
N PRO A 40 -13.78 -2.12 -4.68
CA PRO A 40 -13.87 -3.57 -4.76
C PRO A 40 -14.50 -3.99 -6.08
N GLY A 41 -14.23 -5.24 -6.48
CA GLY A 41 -14.99 -5.90 -7.52
C GLY A 41 -16.35 -6.33 -6.99
N VAL A 42 -17.37 -6.27 -7.85
CA VAL A 42 -18.71 -6.81 -7.55
C VAL A 42 -19.04 -7.85 -8.59
N SER A 43 -19.49 -9.02 -8.16
CA SER A 43 -20.05 -10.05 -9.03
C SER A 43 -21.41 -10.50 -8.50
N ILE A 44 -22.37 -10.69 -9.40
CA ILE A 44 -23.74 -11.07 -9.05
C ILE A 44 -24.02 -12.46 -9.65
N SER A 45 -24.65 -13.34 -8.89
CA SER A 45 -25.01 -14.67 -9.37
C SER A 45 -26.07 -14.61 -10.48
N PRO A 46 -26.10 -15.56 -11.43
CA PRO A 46 -27.08 -15.56 -12.51
C PRO A 46 -28.54 -15.57 -12.04
N ASP A 47 -28.80 -16.20 -10.89
CA ASP A 47 -30.11 -16.26 -10.24
C ASP A 47 -30.47 -15.02 -9.39
N LYS A 48 -29.58 -14.01 -9.35
CA LYS A 48 -29.73 -12.74 -8.62
C LYS A 48 -30.00 -12.89 -7.12
N LYS A 49 -29.62 -14.03 -6.53
CA LYS A 49 -29.78 -14.30 -5.09
C LYS A 49 -28.54 -13.95 -4.28
N TRP A 50 -27.38 -13.83 -4.92
CA TRP A 50 -26.12 -13.62 -4.24
C TRP A 50 -25.28 -12.53 -4.92
N MET A 51 -24.54 -11.79 -4.09
CA MET A 51 -23.52 -10.84 -4.50
C MET A 51 -22.20 -11.21 -3.83
N ALA A 52 -21.11 -11.20 -4.58
CA ALA A 52 -19.75 -11.28 -4.07
C ALA A 52 -19.09 -9.90 -4.14
N LEU A 53 -18.69 -9.37 -2.99
CA LEU A 53 -17.85 -8.18 -2.85
C LEU A 53 -16.39 -8.62 -2.70
N MET A 54 -15.59 -8.35 -3.71
CA MET A 54 -14.20 -8.76 -3.80
C MET A 54 -13.30 -7.55 -3.49
N LYS A 55 -12.83 -7.47 -2.24
CA LYS A 55 -11.97 -6.37 -1.78
C LYS A 55 -10.57 -6.50 -2.36
N ARG A 56 -10.04 -5.38 -2.83
CA ARG A 56 -8.70 -5.29 -3.39
C ARG A 56 -7.77 -4.67 -2.34
N PRO A 57 -6.55 -5.19 -2.17
CA PRO A 57 -5.56 -4.54 -1.32
C PRO A 57 -5.22 -3.15 -1.89
N GLY A 58 -4.94 -2.20 -1.00
CA GLY A 58 -4.49 -0.86 -1.34
C GLY A 58 -3.07 -0.84 -1.89
N VAL A 59 -2.39 0.29 -1.73
CA VAL A 59 -0.95 0.38 -1.99
C VAL A 59 -0.16 -0.54 -1.05
N ALA A 60 0.80 -1.27 -1.60
CA ALA A 60 1.65 -2.16 -0.81
C ALA A 60 2.49 -1.34 0.17
N SER A 61 2.60 -1.83 1.41
CA SER A 61 3.37 -1.14 2.44
C SER A 61 4.86 -1.16 2.12
N ILE A 62 5.61 -0.19 2.64
CA ILE A 62 7.09 -0.16 2.50
C ILE A 62 7.71 -1.45 3.03
N LYS A 63 7.19 -2.00 4.13
CA LYS A 63 7.65 -3.26 4.72
C LYS A 63 7.48 -4.44 3.75
N GLU A 64 6.38 -4.48 3.01
CA GLU A 64 6.10 -5.52 2.03
C GLU A 64 7.01 -5.38 0.80
N LEU A 65 7.20 -4.14 0.32
CA LEU A 65 8.11 -3.85 -0.80
C LEU A 65 9.59 -4.04 -0.46
N ALA A 66 9.96 -3.90 0.81
CA ALA A 66 11.32 -4.11 1.31
C ALA A 66 11.61 -5.59 1.64
N GLN A 67 10.65 -6.50 1.41
CA GLN A 67 10.92 -7.92 1.53
C GLN A 67 11.99 -8.36 0.53
N PHE A 68 12.73 -9.40 0.90
CA PHE A 68 13.76 -9.96 0.04
C PHE A 68 13.12 -10.65 -1.18
N GLU A 69 13.55 -10.27 -2.38
CA GLU A 69 13.07 -10.80 -3.65
C GLU A 69 14.23 -11.47 -4.42
N GLU A 70 14.01 -12.70 -4.87
CA GLU A 70 14.92 -13.39 -5.80
C GLU A 70 14.54 -13.09 -7.24
N LYS A 71 15.56 -12.80 -8.08
CA LYS A 71 15.37 -12.44 -9.49
C LYS A 71 15.84 -13.58 -10.38
N LEU A 72 14.93 -14.49 -10.73
CA LEU A 72 15.22 -15.69 -11.52
C LEU A 72 14.56 -15.59 -12.89
N ALA A 73 15.34 -15.67 -13.97
CA ALA A 73 14.84 -15.60 -15.35
C ALA A 73 13.91 -14.39 -15.62
N GLY A 74 14.17 -13.25 -14.98
CA GLY A 74 13.35 -12.03 -15.09
C GLY A 74 12.11 -11.99 -14.19
N LEU A 75 11.83 -13.06 -13.44
CA LEU A 75 10.76 -13.11 -12.45
C LEU A 75 11.25 -12.60 -11.09
N ARG A 76 10.37 -11.92 -10.35
CA ARG A 76 10.59 -11.53 -8.95
C ARG A 76 9.84 -12.50 -8.06
N ILE A 77 10.55 -13.38 -7.37
CA ILE A 77 9.98 -14.45 -6.54
C ILE A 77 10.28 -14.14 -5.07
N ASN A 78 9.28 -14.31 -4.21
CA ASN A 78 9.48 -14.31 -2.77
C ASN A 78 9.89 -15.72 -2.33
N PRO A 79 11.15 -15.95 -1.90
CA PRO A 79 11.65 -17.29 -1.60
C PRO A 79 11.03 -17.90 -0.34
N LYS A 80 10.37 -17.11 0.51
CA LYS A 80 9.68 -17.64 1.71
C LYS A 80 8.39 -18.39 1.38
N ILE A 81 7.72 -17.98 0.31
CA ILE A 81 6.40 -18.51 -0.09
C ILE A 81 6.38 -19.11 -1.50
N PHE A 82 7.53 -19.14 -2.19
CA PHE A 82 7.69 -19.66 -3.55
C PHE A 82 6.69 -19.11 -4.57
N ALA A 83 6.32 -17.84 -4.43
CA ALA A 83 5.33 -17.17 -5.27
C ALA A 83 5.88 -15.84 -5.82
N PRO A 84 5.25 -15.25 -6.85
CA PRO A 84 5.62 -13.91 -7.30
C PRO A 84 5.59 -12.92 -6.14
N SER A 85 6.66 -12.15 -5.96
CA SER A 85 6.77 -11.17 -4.88
C SER A 85 5.73 -10.05 -5.00
N ARG A 86 5.31 -9.76 -6.24
CA ARG A 86 4.32 -8.73 -6.54
C ARG A 86 3.16 -9.39 -7.28
N SER A 87 2.08 -9.66 -6.56
CA SER A 87 0.83 -10.15 -7.13
C SER A 87 -0.28 -9.12 -6.96
N GLN A 88 -1.19 -9.09 -7.92
CA GLN A 88 -2.45 -8.36 -7.79
C GLN A 88 -3.53 -9.40 -7.53
N GLY A 89 -4.45 -9.10 -6.61
CA GLY A 89 -5.51 -10.02 -6.26
C GLY A 89 -6.56 -9.40 -5.37
N TYR A 90 -7.35 -10.27 -4.76
CA TYR A 90 -8.32 -9.91 -3.75
C TYR A 90 -7.83 -10.38 -2.39
N ASN A 91 -7.89 -9.53 -1.39
CA ASN A 91 -7.49 -9.87 -0.02
C ASN A 91 -8.67 -10.39 0.81
N ASN A 92 -9.90 -10.14 0.36
CA ASN A 92 -11.11 -10.59 1.03
C ASN A 92 -12.27 -10.72 0.01
N ILE A 93 -13.12 -11.71 0.21
CA ILE A 93 -14.35 -11.90 -0.55
C ILE A 93 -15.49 -12.02 0.46
N GLU A 94 -16.42 -11.06 0.43
CA GLU A 94 -17.63 -11.07 1.25
C GLU A 94 -18.81 -11.48 0.37
N ILE A 95 -19.59 -12.46 0.79
CA ILE A 95 -20.79 -12.92 0.07
C ILE A 95 -22.02 -12.40 0.80
N MET A 96 -22.91 -11.75 0.05
CA MET A 96 -24.15 -11.17 0.56
C MET A 96 -25.34 -11.80 -0.18
N SER A 97 -26.40 -12.14 0.56
CA SER A 97 -27.66 -12.49 -0.07
C SER A 97 -28.35 -11.22 -0.58
N LEU A 98 -28.83 -11.30 -1.82
CA LEU A 98 -29.58 -10.24 -2.51
C LEU A 98 -31.09 -10.39 -2.35
N THR A 99 -31.55 -11.36 -1.56
CA THR A 99 -32.97 -11.50 -1.21
C THR A 99 -33.46 -10.15 -0.72
N TRP A 100 -34.29 -9.51 -1.55
CA TRP A 100 -34.74 -8.13 -1.46
C TRP A 100 -35.00 -7.72 -0.01
N SER A 101 -34.03 -7.05 0.60
CA SER A 101 -34.23 -6.37 1.88
C SER A 101 -34.68 -4.96 1.52
N PRO A 102 -35.93 -4.57 1.81
CA PRO A 102 -36.50 -3.31 1.35
C PRO A 102 -35.89 -2.07 2.01
N LEU A 103 -34.89 -2.21 2.88
CA LEU A 103 -34.48 -1.14 3.79
C LEU A 103 -33.13 -0.48 3.50
N LEU A 104 -32.29 -0.98 2.58
CA LEU A 104 -31.06 -0.28 2.19
C LEU A 104 -30.72 -0.50 0.71
N PRO A 105 -30.93 0.50 -0.18
CA PRO A 105 -30.42 0.43 -1.53
C PRO A 105 -28.89 0.23 -1.49
N LEU A 106 -28.40 -0.67 -2.36
CA LEU A 106 -26.99 -1.04 -2.49
C LEU A 106 -26.04 0.18 -2.62
N GLN A 107 -26.57 1.31 -3.10
CA GLN A 107 -25.88 2.61 -3.16
C GLN A 107 -25.44 3.12 -1.78
N ILE A 108 -26.23 2.93 -0.73
CA ILE A 108 -25.93 3.43 0.63
C ILE A 108 -24.83 2.61 1.28
N TYR A 109 -24.87 1.28 1.15
CA TYR A 109 -23.81 0.41 1.67
C TYR A 109 -22.47 0.62 0.94
N LEU A 110 -22.53 0.96 -0.35
CA LEU A 110 -21.37 1.32 -1.17
C LEU A 110 -20.92 2.79 -1.01
N MET A 111 -21.61 3.61 -0.20
CA MET A 111 -21.16 4.98 0.12
C MET A 111 -20.70 5.11 1.57
N GLU A 112 -21.24 4.34 2.50
CA GLU A 112 -20.88 4.43 3.92
C GLU A 112 -19.53 3.77 4.26
N LYS A 113 -19.03 2.89 3.39
CA LYS A 113 -17.76 2.15 3.59
C LYS A 113 -16.59 2.63 2.73
N PHE A 114 -16.71 3.78 2.07
CA PHE A 114 -15.63 4.38 1.25
C PHE A 114 -15.32 5.80 1.69
#